data_AF-A0A7Y2JMY6-F1
#
_entry.id   AF-A0A7Y2JMY6-F1
#
_cell.length_a   1.000
_cell.length_b   1.000
_cell.length_c   1.000
_cell.angle_alpha   90.00
_cell.angle_beta   90.00
_cell.angle_gamma   90.00
#
_symmetry.space_group_name_H-M   'P 1'
#
loop_
_entity.id
_entity.type
_entity.pdbx_description
1 polymer ?
#
loop_
_entity_poly.entity_id
_entity_poly.type
_entity_poly.pdbx_seq_one_letter_code
_entity_poly.pdbx_strand_id
1 'polypeptide(L)'
;PFYAGRGLTRDLVARPEHRAGHDVTLAQLVHACLIGYPRYFDHRTGAPLSPENALALLTDGIETPPVNRWAAWLQSLIPTFGR
;
A
#
# COMPACT_ATOMS: atom_id res chain seq x y z
N PRO A 1 10.71 9.29 5.24
CA PRO A 1 9.68 8.30 4.82
C PRO A 1 8.47 8.35 5.76
N PHE A 2 7.36 7.66 5.44
CA PHE A 2 6.13 7.72 6.26
C PHE A 2 6.30 7.11 7.66
N TYR A 3 7.15 6.09 7.80
CA TYR A 3 7.41 5.38 9.05
C TYR A 3 8.49 6.03 9.95
N ALA A 4 9.37 6.86 9.38
CA ALA A 4 10.42 7.54 10.13
C ALA A 4 9.87 8.68 11.00
N GLY A 5 10.56 8.99 12.10
CA GLY A 5 10.17 10.06 13.01
C GLY A 5 8.95 9.69 13.85
N ARG A 6 8.79 8.41 14.20
CA ARG A 6 7.64 7.85 14.93
C ARG A 6 8.02 7.11 16.22
N GLY A 7 9.30 7.15 16.60
CA GLY A 7 9.82 6.50 17.80
C GLY A 7 10.19 5.01 17.62
N LEU A 8 9.98 4.45 16.42
CA LEU A 8 10.20 3.03 16.11
C LEU A 8 11.52 2.77 15.35
N THR A 9 12.22 3.83 14.92
CA THR A 9 13.43 3.74 14.09
C THR A 9 14.54 4.62 14.66
N ARG A 10 15.79 4.24 14.41
CA ARG A 10 16.94 5.11 14.63
C ARG A 10 17.09 6.08 13.46
N ASP A 11 16.45 7.23 13.56
CA ASP A 11 16.52 8.27 12.54
C ASP A 11 17.88 8.99 12.59
N LEU A 12 18.56 9.10 11.44
CA LEU A 12 19.86 9.77 11.31
C LEU A 12 19.75 11.29 11.14
N VAL A 13 18.55 11.77 10.85
CA VAL A 13 18.21 13.18 10.64
C VAL A 13 17.20 13.59 11.71
N ALA A 14 17.22 14.87 12.09
CA ALA A 14 16.26 15.43 13.02
C ALA A 14 14.82 15.16 12.57
N ARG A 15 13.97 14.82 13.54
CA ARG A 15 12.55 14.56 13.29
C ARG A 15 11.87 15.86 12.82
N PRO A 16 11.00 15.81 11.80
CA PRO A 16 10.15 16.94 11.45
C PRO A 16 9.28 17.39 12.64
N GLU A 17 9.09 18.70 12.80
CA GLU A 17 8.37 19.28 13.95
C GLU A 17 6.96 18.70 14.12
N HIS A 18 6.22 18.51 13.03
CA HIS A 18 4.86 17.94 13.07
C HIS A 18 4.78 16.49 13.57
N ARG A 19 5.92 15.82 13.81
CA ARG A 19 5.98 14.48 14.39
C ARG A 19 6.67 14.46 15.75
N ALA A 20 7.25 15.57 16.19
CA ALA A 20 7.93 15.67 17.48
C ALA A 20 6.94 15.39 18.63
N GLY A 21 7.30 14.49 19.55
CA GLY A 21 6.43 14.08 20.65
C GLY A 21 5.28 13.14 20.28
N HIS A 22 5.13 12.78 19.00
CA HIS A 22 4.05 11.92 18.51
C HIS A 22 4.57 10.51 18.21
N ASP A 23 5.10 9.85 19.25
CA ASP A 23 5.52 8.45 19.16
C ASP A 23 4.31 7.54 19.08
N VAL A 24 4.43 6.48 18.28
CA VAL A 24 3.38 5.49 18.09
C VAL A 24 3.92 4.11 18.35
N THR A 25 3.04 3.21 18.77
CA THR A 25 3.36 1.79 18.85
C THR A 25 3.49 1.18 17.45
N LEU A 26 4.21 0.06 17.35
CA LEU A 26 4.31 -0.69 16.10
C LEU A 26 2.93 -1.09 15.57
N ALA A 27 2.03 -1.54 16.46
CA ALA A 27 0.67 -1.93 16.09
C ALA A 27 -0.13 -0.77 15.46
N GLN A 28 -0.02 0.45 16.01
CA GLN A 28 -0.67 1.62 15.45
C GLN A 28 -0.13 1.97 14.05
N LEU A 29 1.19 1.89 13.86
CA LEU A 29 1.80 2.14 12.55
C LEU A 29 1.35 1.08 11.53
N VAL A 30 1.40 -0.20 11.90
CA VAL A 30 0.98 -1.32 11.04
C VAL A 30 -0.49 -1.19 10.65
N HIS A 31 -1.38 -0.92 11.62
CA HIS A 31 -2.79 -0.74 11.34
C HIS A 31 -3.04 0.43 10.38
N ALA A 32 -2.44 1.59 10.63
CA ALA A 32 -2.60 2.74 9.76
C ALA A 32 -2.11 2.43 8.33
N CYS A 33 -0.96 1.78 8.18
CA CYS A 33 -0.32 1.59 6.88
C CYS A 33 -0.86 0.40 6.07
N LEU A 34 -1.33 -0.67 6.72
CA LEU A 34 -1.75 -1.89 6.05
C LEU A 34 -3.27 -2.14 6.09
N ILE A 35 -4.01 -1.46 6.97
CA ILE A 35 -5.45 -1.69 7.17
C ILE A 35 -6.25 -0.41 6.92
N GLY A 36 -5.91 0.68 7.60
CA GLY A 36 -6.70 1.92 7.57
C GLY A 36 -6.51 2.76 6.30
N TYR A 37 -5.27 2.83 5.81
CA TYR A 37 -4.92 3.64 4.64
C TYR A 37 -5.18 2.95 3.29
N PRO A 38 -4.71 1.71 3.04
CA PRO A 38 -4.80 1.10 1.72
C PRO A 38 -6.18 0.51 1.43
N ARG A 39 -6.47 0.35 0.14
CA ARG A 39 -7.61 -0.42 -0.37
C ARG A 39 -7.07 -1.56 -1.22
N TYR A 40 -7.46 -2.78 -0.90
CA TYR A 40 -7.05 -3.97 -1.66
C TYR A 40 -8.17 -4.38 -2.61
N PHE A 41 -7.76 -4.90 -3.76
CA PHE A 41 -8.66 -5.41 -4.77
C PHE A 41 -8.13 -6.75 -5.28
N ASP A 42 -9.04 -7.66 -5.58
CA ASP A 42 -8.70 -8.89 -6.28
C ASP A 42 -8.32 -8.57 -7.74
N HIS A 43 -7.13 -9.00 -8.16
CA HIS A 43 -6.62 -8.78 -9.52
C HIS A 43 -7.42 -9.53 -10.59
N ARG A 44 -8.15 -10.59 -10.23
CA ARG A 44 -8.95 -11.41 -11.17
C ARG A 44 -10.33 -10.82 -11.41
N THR A 45 -10.96 -10.32 -10.34
CA THR A 45 -12.37 -9.90 -10.36
C THR A 45 -12.55 -8.40 -10.23
N GLY A 46 -11.54 -7.67 -9.75
CA GLY A 46 -11.63 -6.26 -9.40
C GLY A 46 -12.45 -5.98 -8.13
N ALA A 47 -12.90 -7.02 -7.42
CA ALA A 47 -13.72 -6.87 -6.22
C ALA A 47 -12.90 -6.33 -5.03
N PRO A 48 -13.51 -5.56 -4.11
CA PRO A 48 -12.86 -5.15 -2.87
C PRO A 48 -12.39 -6.34 -2.05
N LEU A 49 -11.21 -6.22 -1.44
CA LEU A 49 -10.57 -7.28 -0.68
C LEU A 49 -10.11 -6.78 0.69
N SER A 50 -10.14 -7.66 1.69
CA SER A 50 -9.53 -7.38 2.99
C SER A 50 -8.01 -7.59 2.93
N PRO A 51 -7.22 -6.95 3.81
CA PRO A 51 -5.77 -7.15 3.87
C PRO A 51 -5.38 -8.62 4.12
N GLU A 52 -6.16 -9.35 4.92
CA GLU A 52 -5.92 -10.77 5.23
C GLU A 52 -6.12 -11.64 3.99
N ASN A 53 -7.20 -11.41 3.24
CA ASN A 53 -7.45 -12.13 1.99
C ASN A 53 -6.42 -11.75 0.91
N ALA A 54 -5.95 -10.50 0.88
CA ALA A 54 -4.87 -10.07 -0.01
C ALA A 54 -3.56 -10.83 0.29
N LEU A 55 -3.24 -11.01 1.57
CA LEU A 55 -2.07 -11.78 1.99
C LEU A 55 -2.21 -13.27 1.62
N ALA A 56 -3.40 -13.85 1.79
CA ALA A 56 -3.66 -15.24 1.38
C ALA A 56 -3.43 -15.43 -0.12
N LEU A 57 -3.99 -14.55 -0.98
CA LEU A 57 -3.77 -14.61 -2.42
C LEU A 57 -2.30 -14.46 -2.82
N LEU A 58 -1.55 -13.59 -2.14
CA LEU A 58 -0.11 -13.43 -2.38
C LEU A 58 0.68 -14.70 -2.01
N THR A 59 0.26 -15.38 -0.95
CA THR A 59 0.92 -16.59 -0.43
C THR A 59 0.62 -17.81 -1.31
N ASP A 60 -0.61 -17.93 -1.79
CA ASP A 60 -1.04 -19.00 -2.70
C ASP A 60 -0.40 -18.91 -4.09
N GLY A 61 0.26 -17.78 -4.39
CA GLY A 61 0.88 -17.51 -5.67
C GLY A 61 -0.09 -16.78 -6.59
N ILE A 62 0.23 -15.53 -6.89
CA ILE A 62 -0.51 -14.76 -7.89
C ILE A 62 0.03 -15.15 -9.27
N GLU A 63 -0.83 -15.74 -10.10
CA GLU A 63 -0.62 -15.69 -11.55
C GLU A 63 -0.77 -14.24 -11.98
N THR A 64 0.35 -13.51 -12.00
CA THR A 64 0.35 -12.17 -12.58
C THR A 64 -0.04 -12.36 -14.04
N PRO A 65 -1.16 -11.76 -14.52
CA PRO A 65 -1.47 -11.81 -15.93
C PRO A 65 -0.23 -11.29 -16.68
N PRO A 66 0.17 -11.91 -17.81
CA PRO A 66 1.31 -11.44 -18.58
C PRO A 66 1.00 -10.04 -19.05
N VAL A 67 1.39 -9.04 -18.26
CA VAL A 67 1.37 -7.66 -18.66
C VAL A 67 2.50 -7.56 -19.66
N ASN A 68 2.11 -7.69 -20.91
CA ASN A 68 2.77 -7.07 -22.04
C ASN A 68 3.05 -5.62 -21.60
N ARG A 69 4.28 -5.30 -21.17
CA ARG A 69 4.59 -4.00 -20.54
C ARG A 69 4.23 -2.80 -21.41
N TRP A 70 4.24 -3.00 -22.72
CA TRP A 70 3.77 -2.05 -23.74
C TRP A 70 2.24 -1.90 -23.76
N ALA A 71 1.47 -2.97 -23.53
CA ALA A 71 0.01 -2.87 -23.44
C ALA A 71 -0.44 -2.12 -22.18
N ALA A 72 0.25 -2.28 -21.04
CA ALA A 72 -0.04 -1.50 -19.83
C ALA A 72 0.27 0.00 -20.01
N TRP A 73 1.33 0.34 -20.75
CA TRP A 73 1.61 1.72 -21.16
C TRP A 73 0.52 2.26 -22.10
N LEU A 74 0.09 1.49 -23.10
CA LEU A 74 -0.99 1.89 -24.01
C LEU A 74 -2.33 2.07 -23.27
N GLN A 75 -2.64 1.24 -22.27
CA GLN A 75 -3.85 1.39 -21.45
C GLN A 75 -3.81 2.68 -20.61
N SER A 76 -2.64 3.16 -20.20
CA SER A 76 -2.50 4.45 -19.50
C SER A 76 -2.75 5.67 -20.38
N LEU A 77 -2.76 5.51 -21.71
CA LEU A 77 -3.05 6.57 -22.68
C LEU A 77 -4.54 6.68 -23.02
N ILE A 78 -5.37 5.73 -22.60
CA ILE A 78 -6.82 5.84 -22.74
C ILE A 78 -7.32 6.64 -21.54
N PRO A 79 -7.80 7.89 -21.72
CA PRO A 79 -8.39 8.63 -20.62
C PRO A 79 -9.61 7.85 -20.13
N THR A 80 -9.56 7.36 -18.90
CA THR A 80 -10.70 6.71 -18.26
C THR A 80 -11.74 7.79 -17.96
N PHE A 81 -12.58 8.11 -18.95
CA PHE A 81 -13.71 9.00 -18.79
C PHE A 81 -14.83 8.27 -18.04
N GLY A 82 -15.19 8.82 -16.89
CA GLY A 82 -16.55 8.79 -16.35
C GLY A 82 -17.06 7.47 -15.77
N ARG A 83 -17.20 7.45 -14.45
CA ARG A 83 -18.48 7.09 -13.81
C ARG A 83 -18.76 8.08 -12.70
#